data_AF-A0A977QRP5-F1
#
_entry.id   AF-A0A977QRP5-F1
#
_cell.length_a   1.000
_cell.length_b   1.000
_cell.length_c   1.000
_cell.angle_alpha   90.00
_cell.angle_beta   90.00
_cell.angle_gamma   90.00
#
_symmetry.space_group_name_H-M   'P 1'
#
loop_
_entity.id
_entity.type
_entity.pdbx_description
1 polymer ?
#
loop_
_entity_poly.entity_id
_entity_poly.type
_entity_poly.pdbx_seq_one_letter_code
_entity_poly.pdbx_strand_id
1 'polypeptide(L)'
;DGGPGYVGIQFCQECNNMLYPREDKNNKVLLYACRNCDYKQLADSNCVYVNKIMHEVDELTHINPDVVSDPTLPRTKDHMCPKCNHREAVFFQGQTRRAEEEMRLYYVCTSCKHRWT
;
A
#
# COMPACT_ATOMS: atom_id res chain seq x y z
N ASP A 1 5.20 -3.38 -16.15
CA ASP A 1 5.69 -2.08 -15.64
C ASP A 1 6.60 -2.24 -14.43
N GLY A 2 7.91 -2.12 -14.66
CA GLY A 2 8.95 -2.18 -13.61
C GLY A 2 9.35 -0.80 -13.11
N GLY A 3 8.39 0.13 -12.97
CA GLY A 3 8.67 1.46 -12.45
C GLY A 3 9.25 1.41 -11.03
N PRO A 4 10.04 2.40 -10.61
CA PRO A 4 10.59 2.42 -9.26
C PRO A 4 9.46 2.32 -8.23
N GLY A 5 9.63 1.41 -7.27
CA GLY A 5 8.71 1.24 -6.15
C GLY A 5 8.60 2.51 -5.31
N TYR A 6 7.71 2.48 -4.30
CA TYR A 6 7.62 3.58 -3.35
C TYR A 6 8.93 3.72 -2.57
N VAL A 7 9.40 4.96 -2.41
CA VAL A 7 10.57 5.26 -1.58
C VAL A 7 10.07 5.49 -0.16
N GLY A 8 10.41 4.57 0.75
CA GLY A 8 10.02 4.64 2.15
C GLY A 8 10.83 5.68 2.94
N ILE A 9 10.22 6.26 3.97
CA ILE A 9 10.91 7.13 4.93
C ILE A 9 11.86 6.26 5.77
N GLN A 10 13.11 6.69 5.91
CA GLN A 10 14.11 6.02 6.75
C GLN A 10 14.36 6.83 8.03
N PHE A 11 14.66 6.12 9.13
CA PHE A 11 14.88 6.70 10.44
C PHE A 11 16.29 6.41 10.94
N CYS A 12 16.84 7.37 11.70
CA CYS A 12 18.13 7.26 12.35
C CYS A 12 18.10 6.20 13.45
N GLN A 13 19.09 5.31 13.48
CA GLN A 13 19.18 4.25 14.50
C GLN A 13 19.55 4.77 15.90
N GLU A 14 20.14 5.97 15.99
CA GLU A 14 20.57 6.55 17.27
C GLU A 14 19.49 7.40 17.95
N CYS A 15 18.78 8.22 17.18
CA CYS A 15 17.85 9.22 17.73
C CYS A 15 16.45 9.19 17.14
N ASN A 16 16.13 8.19 16.29
CA ASN A 16 14.82 7.98 15.65
C ASN A 16 14.27 9.18 14.86
N ASN A 17 15.12 10.14 14.49
CA ASN A 17 14.76 11.25 13.61
C ASN A 17 14.81 10.82 12.14
N MET A 18 14.03 11.51 11.28
CA MET A 18 14.00 11.27 9.84
C MET A 18 15.39 11.52 9.21
N LEU A 19 15.81 10.59 8.35
CA LEU A 19 17.04 10.73 7.57
C LEU A 19 16.77 11.49 6.26
N TYR A 20 17.78 12.24 5.82
CA TYR A 20 17.72 13.04 4.61
C TYR A 20 18.80 12.60 3.61
N PRO A 21 18.48 12.60 2.30
CA PRO A 21 19.45 12.28 1.25
C PRO A 21 20.59 13.30 1.23
N ARG A 22 21.83 12.82 1.13
CA ARG A 22 23.06 13.61 1.10
C ARG A 22 24.06 12.96 0.15
N GLU A 23 24.69 13.75 -0.69
CA GLU A 23 25.75 13.30 -1.60
C GLU A 23 27.10 13.17 -0.86
N ASP A 24 27.81 12.06 -1.06
CA ASP A 24 29.26 11.97 -0.84
C ASP A 24 29.99 12.22 -2.16
N LYS A 25 30.55 13.43 -2.31
CA LYS A 25 31.19 13.90 -3.54
C LYS A 25 32.46 13.14 -3.91
N ASN A 26 33.16 12.59 -2.92
CA ASN A 26 34.43 11.91 -3.14
C ASN A 26 34.18 10.52 -3.74
N ASN A 27 33.26 9.78 -3.11
CA ASN A 27 32.92 8.41 -3.51
C ASN A 27 31.81 8.35 -4.57
N LYS A 28 31.14 9.49 -4.84
CA LYS A 28 30.00 9.62 -5.77
C LYS A 28 28.84 8.68 -5.41
N VAL A 29 28.55 8.56 -4.11
CA VAL A 29 27.48 7.72 -3.58
C VAL A 29 26.41 8.55 -2.87
N LEU A 30 25.18 8.03 -2.86
CA LEU A 30 24.07 8.60 -2.10
C LEU A 30 24.09 8.06 -0.67
N LEU A 31 24.04 8.96 0.31
CA LEU A 31 23.91 8.67 1.72
C LEU A 31 22.57 9.17 2.25
N TYR A 32 22.08 8.54 3.32
CA TYR A 32 21.04 9.06 4.19
C TYR A 32 21.68 9.51 5.51
N ALA A 33 21.52 10.79 5.84
CA ALA A 33 22.15 11.42 7.00
C ALA A 33 21.12 12.02 7.96
N CYS A 34 21.37 11.89 9.26
CA CYS A 34 20.58 12.56 10.27
C CYS A 34 20.97 14.05 10.34
N ARG A 35 20.01 14.91 10.73
CA ARG A 35 20.27 16.34 11.01
C ARG A 35 20.61 16.62 12.48
N ASN A 36 20.27 15.70 13.38
CA ASN A 36 20.36 15.89 14.83
C ASN A 36 21.57 15.18 15.46
N CYS A 37 22.23 14.27 14.73
CA CYS A 37 23.41 13.53 15.18
C CYS A 37 24.29 13.22 13.95
N ASP A 38 25.43 12.57 14.18
CA ASP A 38 26.42 12.28 13.14
C ASP A 38 26.15 11.00 12.34
N TYR A 39 25.07 10.28 12.66
CA TYR A 39 24.68 9.05 11.96
C TYR A 39 24.45 9.28 10.46
N LYS A 40 25.04 8.39 9.65
CA LYS A 40 24.93 8.34 8.19
C LYS A 40 24.91 6.89 7.74
N GLN A 41 24.17 6.59 6.67
CA GLN A 41 24.16 5.27 6.06
C GLN A 41 24.14 5.37 4.53
N LEU A 42 24.61 4.32 3.86
CA LEU A 42 24.52 4.21 2.40
C LEU A 42 23.06 3.99 1.97
N ALA A 43 22.67 4.60 0.85
CA ALA A 43 21.36 4.35 0.28
C ALA A 43 21.34 3.04 -0.53
N ASP A 44 20.32 2.21 -0.29
CA ASP A 44 20.12 0.95 -1.04
C ASP A 44 19.69 1.20 -2.50
N SER A 45 19.07 2.36 -2.75
CA SER A 45 18.59 2.79 -4.07
C SER A 45 18.92 4.25 -4.30
N ASN A 46 19.20 4.61 -5.55
CA ASN A 46 19.43 5.99 -5.98
C ASN A 46 18.12 6.78 -6.14
N CYS A 47 16.96 6.14 -5.99
CA CYS A 47 15.66 6.79 -6.11
C CYS A 47 15.29 7.51 -4.81
N VAL A 48 15.35 8.85 -4.82
CA VAL A 48 15.04 9.69 -3.65
C VAL A 48 13.56 10.04 -3.56
N TYR A 49 12.90 10.21 -4.71
CA TYR A 49 11.51 10.64 -4.78
C TYR A 49 10.84 10.06 -6.02
N VAL A 50 9.61 9.57 -5.84
CA VAL A 50 8.74 9.11 -6.92
C VAL A 50 7.40 9.81 -6.76
N ASN A 51 6.92 10.44 -7.83
CA ASN A 51 5.55 10.91 -7.93
C ASN A 51 4.79 10.03 -8.93
N LYS A 52 3.89 9.18 -8.44
CA LYS A 52 3.02 8.37 -9.29
C LYS A 52 1.78 9.19 -9.64
N ILE A 53 1.81 9.83 -10.81
CA ILE A 53 0.71 10.68 -11.31
C ILE A 53 -0.56 9.85 -11.53
N MET A 54 -0.40 8.66 -12.10
CA MET A 54 -1.48 7.67 -12.19
C MET A 54 -1.44 6.75 -10.98
N HIS A 55 -2.30 7.04 -10.02
CA HIS A 55 -2.53 6.19 -8.87
C HIS A 55 -3.36 4.97 -9.27
N GLU A 56 -2.75 3.92 -9.79
CA GLU A 56 -3.32 2.57 -9.67
C GLU A 56 -3.07 2.11 -8.24
N VAL A 57 -3.77 2.73 -7.27
CA VAL A 57 -3.80 2.15 -5.94
C VAL A 57 -4.63 0.89 -6.08
N ASP A 58 -4.05 -0.24 -5.70
CA ASP A 58 -4.81 -1.47 -5.53
C ASP A 58 -5.80 -1.23 -4.39
N GLU A 59 -7.01 -0.77 -4.72
CA GLU A 59 -8.05 -0.41 -3.74
C GLU A 59 -8.38 -1.60 -2.83
N LEU A 60 -8.09 -2.84 -3.28
CA LEU A 60 -8.20 -4.06 -2.47
C LEU A 60 -7.29 -4.06 -1.24
N THR A 61 -6.18 -3.32 -1.27
CA THR A 61 -5.27 -3.18 -0.11
C THR A 61 -5.83 -2.29 0.99
N HIS A 62 -6.71 -1.35 0.63
CA HIS A 62 -7.37 -0.45 1.59
C HIS A 62 -8.63 -1.04 2.21
N ILE A 63 -9.15 -2.12 1.65
CA ILE A 63 -10.34 -2.78 2.18
C ILE A 63 -9.99 -3.51 3.48
N ASN A 64 -10.65 -3.08 4.57
CA ASN A 64 -10.57 -3.76 5.85
C ASN A 64 -11.21 -5.16 5.72
N PRO A 65 -10.51 -6.26 6.03
CA PRO A 65 -11.09 -7.60 5.96
C PRO A 65 -12.20 -7.86 6.99
N ASP A 66 -12.30 -7.06 8.05
CA ASP A 66 -13.28 -7.23 9.13
C ASP A 66 -14.67 -6.67 8.77
N VAL A 67 -14.84 -6.10 7.56
CA VAL A 67 -16.15 -5.72 7.00
C VAL A 67 -17.12 -6.91 6.92
N VAL A 68 -16.63 -8.14 6.94
CA VAL A 68 -17.47 -9.34 6.98
C VAL A 68 -18.37 -9.42 8.21
N SER A 69 -17.94 -8.80 9.30
CA SER A 69 -18.66 -8.72 10.58
C SER A 69 -19.73 -7.64 10.59
N ASP A 70 -19.76 -6.75 9.61
CA ASP A 70 -20.78 -5.71 9.51
C ASP A 70 -22.14 -6.34 9.10
N PRO A 71 -23.19 -6.24 9.94
CA PRO A 71 -24.49 -6.79 9.61
C PRO A 71 -25.24 -5.95 8.55
N THR A 72 -24.83 -4.71 8.30
CA THR A 72 -25.49 -3.78 7.38
C THR A 72 -25.06 -3.97 5.93
N LEU A 73 -23.91 -4.61 5.70
CA LEU A 73 -23.42 -4.88 4.35
C LEU A 73 -24.13 -6.11 3.73
N PRO A 74 -24.45 -6.04 2.43
CA PRO A 74 -25.11 -7.14 1.74
C PRO A 74 -24.16 -8.32 1.51
N ARG A 75 -24.73 -9.52 1.50
CA ARG A 75 -24.03 -10.79 1.27
C ARG A 75 -24.57 -11.49 0.02
N THR A 76 -23.70 -12.13 -0.73
CA THR A 76 -24.05 -12.95 -1.91
C THR A 76 -23.43 -14.34 -1.80
N LYS A 77 -24.08 -15.33 -2.43
CA LYS A 77 -23.57 -16.70 -2.60
C LYS A 77 -23.22 -17.03 -4.05
N ASP A 78 -23.41 -16.06 -4.96
CA ASP A 78 -23.28 -16.25 -6.41
C ASP A 78 -21.82 -16.15 -6.86
N HIS A 79 -21.00 -15.41 -6.11
CA HIS A 79 -19.60 -15.17 -6.42
C HIS A 79 -18.69 -16.01 -5.50
N MET A 80 -18.14 -17.08 -6.05
CA MET A 80 -17.25 -17.98 -5.32
C MET A 80 -15.87 -17.36 -5.09
N CYS A 81 -15.33 -17.52 -3.89
CA CYS A 81 -14.01 -17.00 -3.55
C CYS A 81 -12.92 -17.69 -4.39
N PRO A 82 -12.09 -16.95 -5.15
CA PRO A 82 -11.06 -17.54 -6.00
C PRO A 82 -9.92 -18.20 -5.20
N LYS A 83 -9.80 -17.92 -3.90
CA LYS A 83 -8.74 -18.46 -3.03
C LYS A 83 -9.13 -19.75 -2.32
N CYS A 84 -10.34 -19.83 -1.76
CA CYS A 84 -10.77 -20.97 -0.93
C CYS A 84 -12.05 -21.66 -1.43
N ASN A 85 -12.64 -21.21 -2.53
CA ASN A 85 -13.85 -21.75 -3.12
C ASN A 85 -15.11 -21.68 -2.23
N HIS A 86 -15.05 -20.91 -1.13
CA HIS A 86 -16.22 -20.61 -0.30
C HIS A 86 -17.20 -19.73 -1.06
N ARG A 87 -18.50 -19.98 -0.88
CA ARG A 87 -19.55 -19.34 -1.68
C ARG A 87 -20.00 -17.98 -1.15
N GLU A 88 -19.89 -17.74 0.16
CA GLU A 88 -20.39 -16.52 0.75
C GLU A 88 -19.34 -15.39 0.72
N ALA A 89 -19.76 -14.24 0.22
CA ALA A 89 -18.97 -13.01 0.17
C ALA A 89 -19.82 -11.81 0.56
N VAL A 90 -19.22 -10.88 1.29
CA VAL A 90 -19.76 -9.54 1.51
C VAL A 90 -19.33 -8.66 0.35
N PHE A 91 -20.22 -7.83 -0.16
CA PHE A 91 -19.89 -6.94 -1.28
C PHE A 91 -20.35 -5.50 -1.05
N PHE A 92 -19.62 -4.55 -1.64
CA PHE A 92 -19.91 -3.12 -1.53
C PHE A 92 -19.22 -2.34 -2.66
N GLN A 93 -19.64 -1.10 -2.87
CA GLN A 93 -18.93 -0.15 -3.75
C GLN A 93 -17.88 0.61 -2.96
N GLY A 94 -16.73 0.88 -3.57
CA GLY A 94 -15.67 1.66 -2.95
C GLY A 94 -16.13 3.11 -2.69
N GLN A 95 -15.70 3.70 -1.58
CA GLN A 95 -15.99 5.10 -1.24
C GLN A 95 -15.06 6.09 -1.97
N THR A 96 -14.25 5.63 -2.93
CA THR A 96 -13.38 6.49 -3.73
C THR A 96 -14.18 7.03 -4.91
N ARG A 97 -13.92 8.29 -5.32
CA ARG A 97 -14.58 8.88 -6.49
C ARG A 97 -14.44 8.04 -7.75
N ARG A 98 -13.30 7.35 -7.92
CA ARG A 98 -13.06 6.46 -9.06
C ARG A 98 -13.92 5.20 -9.00
N ALA A 99 -14.01 4.55 -7.84
CA ALA A 99 -14.88 3.39 -7.67
C ALA A 99 -16.36 3.74 -7.88
N GLU A 100 -16.78 4.94 -7.47
CA GLU A 100 -18.13 5.46 -7.73
C GLU A 100 -18.38 5.69 -9.23
N GLU A 101 -17.44 6.33 -9.94
CA GLU A 101 -17.53 6.57 -11.40
C GLU A 101 -17.56 5.25 -12.21
N GLU A 102 -16.79 4.24 -11.80
CA GLU A 102 -16.73 2.92 -12.45
C GLU A 102 -17.85 1.97 -11.98
N MET A 103 -18.60 2.33 -10.93
CA MET A 103 -19.57 1.48 -10.23
C MET A 103 -19.01 0.09 -9.86
N ARG A 104 -17.73 0.05 -9.52
CA ARG A 104 -17.01 -1.21 -9.27
C ARG A 104 -17.44 -1.83 -7.95
N LEU A 105 -17.76 -3.13 -7.98
CA LEU A 105 -18.05 -3.91 -6.78
C LEU A 105 -16.77 -4.55 -6.23
N TYR A 106 -16.66 -4.54 -4.92
CA TYR A 106 -15.62 -5.21 -4.16
C TYR A 106 -16.24 -6.36 -3.37
N TYR A 107 -15.54 -7.49 -3.30
CA TYR A 107 -15.97 -8.68 -2.61
C TYR A 107 -14.96 -9.06 -1.53
N VAL A 108 -15.46 -9.46 -0.36
CA VAL A 108 -14.66 -9.99 0.75
C VAL A 108 -15.23 -11.33 1.20
N CYS A 109 -14.42 -12.38 1.14
CA CYS A 109 -14.83 -13.73 1.53
C CYS A 109 -15.06 -13.81 3.04
N THR A 110 -16.21 -14.33 3.46
CA THR A 110 -16.54 -14.50 4.88
C THR A 110 -15.68 -15.55 5.59
N SER A 111 -15.12 -16.51 4.86
CA SER A 111 -14.29 -17.58 5.42
C SER A 111 -12.79 -17.23 5.50
N CYS A 112 -12.19 -16.77 4.40
CA CYS A 112 -10.74 -16.58 4.32
C CYS A 112 -10.28 -15.12 4.24
N LYS A 113 -11.21 -14.15 4.29
CA LYS A 113 -10.94 -12.71 4.22
C LYS A 113 -10.20 -12.26 2.95
N HIS A 114 -10.20 -13.09 1.91
CA HIS A 114 -9.67 -12.72 0.60
C HIS A 114 -10.55 -11.64 -0.03
N ARG A 115 -9.91 -10.69 -0.72
CA ARG A 115 -10.52 -9.50 -1.30
C ARG A 115 -10.30 -9.55 -2.81
N TRP A 116 -11.36 -9.37 -3.58
CA TRP A 116 -11.30 -9.33 -5.04
C TRP A 116 -12.39 -8.41 -5.58
N THR A 117 -12.40 -8.20 -6.89
CA THR A 117 -13.43 -7.47 -7.63
C THR A 117 -14.05 -8.36 -8.67
#